data_AF-A0AAV9RXP0-F1
#
_entry.id   AF-A0AAV9RXP0-F1
#
_cell.length_a   1.000
_cell.length_b   1.000
_cell.length_c   1.000
_cell.angle_alpha   90.00
_cell.angle_beta   90.00
_cell.angle_gamma   90.00
#
_symmetry.space_group_name_H-M   'P 1'
#
loop_
_entity.id
_entity.type
_entity.pdbx_description
1 polymer ?
#
loop_
_entity_poly.entity_id
_entity_poly.type
_entity_poly.pdbx_seq_one_letter_code
_entity_poly.pdbx_strand_id
1 'polypeptide(L)'
;MWELLLRMILDMVTENRGVQVEFYNRFQYTVETLLQFFHVKEDGLSLEDMKSGDYKVLDEELRLNKCSSFDLIEHYYLEKISLQKTLKHTPYGRISVKCYYDPPEQRLTVEILHAADIIALDANGLSDPFVIVELCPHHLFPAAKSQRTQVKLKTLHPVFDELFYFHVSPEQYRHRYACLTFTVMDYDWLSTNDFAGEAVAPLSDFCWPGRPNASAAGKNVQPVILHLSRSKPSDKPIMRMLDARTGDREAQEFVRRLKEIEKSMEED
;
A
#
# COMPACT_ATOMS: atom_id res chain seq x y z
N MET A 1 28.13 15.86 -29.26
CA MET A 1 28.72 14.84 -28.37
C MET A 1 27.86 14.63 -27.12
N TRP A 2 27.51 15.69 -26.37
CA TRP A 2 26.55 15.64 -25.25
C TRP A 2 25.24 14.91 -25.58
N GLU A 3 24.51 15.33 -26.62
CA GLU A 3 23.22 14.72 -26.99
C GLU A 3 23.32 13.23 -27.35
N LEU A 4 24.44 12.79 -27.96
CA LEU A 4 24.66 11.39 -28.32
C LEU A 4 24.89 10.53 -27.06
N LEU A 5 25.69 11.03 -26.11
CA LEU A 5 25.91 10.34 -24.82
C LEU A 5 24.61 10.26 -24.02
N LEU A 6 23.84 11.34 -24.03
CA LEU A 6 22.56 11.42 -23.34
C LEU A 6 21.55 10.42 -23.89
N ARG A 7 21.45 10.29 -25.22
CA ARG A 7 20.62 9.27 -25.88
C ARG A 7 21.08 7.86 -25.57
N MET A 8 22.39 7.57 -25.61
CA MET A 8 22.90 6.26 -25.23
C MET A 8 22.58 5.88 -23.79
N ILE A 9 22.68 6.84 -22.85
CA ILE A 9 22.30 6.61 -21.46
C ILE A 9 20.79 6.40 -21.34
N LEU A 10 19.98 7.20 -22.04
CA LEU A 10 18.53 7.06 -22.06
C LEU A 10 18.12 5.70 -22.61
N ASP A 11 18.64 5.27 -23.75
CA ASP A 11 18.39 3.96 -24.33
C ASP A 11 18.74 2.86 -23.32
N MET A 12 19.91 2.92 -22.69
CA MET A 12 20.34 1.94 -21.69
C MET A 12 19.45 1.92 -20.44
N VAL A 13 19.01 3.08 -19.95
CA VAL A 13 18.08 3.19 -18.81
C VAL A 13 16.71 2.64 -19.18
N THR A 14 16.24 2.89 -20.41
CA THR A 14 14.94 2.39 -20.89
C THR A 14 14.93 0.89 -21.19
N GLU A 15 16.02 0.33 -21.70
CA GLU A 15 16.19 -1.11 -21.93
C GLU A 15 16.31 -1.89 -20.61
N ASN A 16 16.87 -1.26 -19.57
CA ASN A 16 17.09 -1.85 -18.26
C ASN A 16 16.09 -1.33 -17.24
N ARG A 17 14.81 -1.21 -17.59
CA ARG A 17 13.73 -0.84 -16.66
C ARG A 17 13.50 -1.94 -15.61
N GLY A 18 13.30 -1.54 -14.35
CA GLY A 18 13.06 -2.46 -13.23
C GLY A 18 14.31 -3.10 -12.62
N VAL A 19 15.52 -2.65 -12.96
CA VAL A 19 16.77 -3.11 -12.32
C VAL A 19 16.89 -2.51 -10.91
N GLN A 20 17.85 -2.98 -10.11
CA GLN A 20 18.14 -2.46 -8.77
C GLN A 20 18.40 -0.94 -8.79
N VAL A 21 17.98 -0.24 -7.73
CA VAL A 21 18.10 1.23 -7.60
C VAL A 21 19.55 1.70 -7.75
N GLU A 22 20.52 0.90 -7.32
CA GLU A 22 21.96 1.13 -7.47
C GLU A 22 22.39 1.30 -8.93
N PHE A 23 21.74 0.62 -9.88
CA PHE A 23 21.98 0.79 -11.31
C PHE A 23 21.67 2.22 -11.73
N TYR A 24 20.49 2.74 -11.38
CA TYR A 24 20.09 4.11 -11.72
C TYR A 24 20.86 5.17 -10.96
N ASN A 25 21.26 4.90 -9.71
CA ASN A 25 22.15 5.79 -8.96
C ASN A 25 23.51 5.97 -9.66
N ARG A 26 24.06 4.90 -10.26
CA ARG A 26 25.29 5.00 -11.06
C ARG A 26 25.09 5.88 -12.28
N PHE A 27 23.98 5.72 -13.01
CA PHE A 27 23.68 6.58 -14.16
C PHE A 27 23.45 8.02 -13.78
N GLN A 28 22.75 8.30 -12.68
CA GLN A 28 22.59 9.68 -12.22
C GLN A 28 23.94 10.31 -11.89
N TYR A 29 24.80 9.61 -11.13
CA TYR A 29 26.16 10.09 -10.86
C TYR A 29 26.95 10.34 -12.16
N THR A 30 26.83 9.44 -13.14
CA THR A 30 27.44 9.61 -14.46
C THR A 30 26.89 10.85 -15.17
N VAL A 31 25.58 11.05 -15.21
CA VAL A 31 24.92 12.21 -15.83
C VAL A 31 25.34 13.51 -15.13
N GLU A 32 25.41 13.53 -13.80
CA GLU A 32 25.89 14.68 -13.02
C GLU A 32 27.35 15.00 -13.30
N THR A 33 28.19 13.96 -13.42
CA THR A 33 29.61 14.12 -13.78
C THR A 33 29.77 14.65 -15.21
N LEU A 34 28.97 14.16 -16.15
CA LEU A 34 28.98 14.64 -17.53
C LEU A 34 28.47 16.08 -17.62
N LEU A 35 27.44 16.45 -16.85
CA LEU A 35 26.98 17.84 -16.75
C LEU A 35 28.11 18.76 -16.29
N GLN A 36 28.87 18.37 -15.25
CA GLN A 36 30.01 19.15 -14.77
C GLN A 36 31.15 19.23 -15.81
N PHE A 37 31.39 18.15 -16.56
CA PHE A 37 32.44 18.10 -17.58
C PHE A 37 32.13 19.01 -18.79
N PHE A 38 30.89 18.97 -19.29
CA PHE A 38 30.48 19.75 -20.47
C PHE A 38 30.06 21.19 -20.12
N HIS A 39 29.80 21.47 -18.84
CA HIS A 39 29.60 22.82 -18.34
C HIS A 39 30.94 23.53 -18.13
N VAL A 40 31.39 24.29 -19.13
CA VAL A 40 32.59 25.15 -19.02
C VAL A 40 32.14 26.62 -19.01
N LYS A 41 32.61 27.36 -18.00
CA LYS A 41 32.13 28.72 -17.67
C LYS A 41 32.38 29.79 -18.75
N GLU A 42 33.23 29.52 -19.74
CA GLU A 42 33.57 30.49 -20.80
C GLU A 42 33.36 29.98 -22.25
N ASP A 43 33.31 28.67 -22.51
CA ASP A 43 33.17 28.08 -23.88
C ASP A 43 32.25 26.83 -23.93
N GLY A 44 31.52 26.54 -22.84
CA GLY A 44 30.66 25.36 -22.72
C GLY A 44 29.21 25.59 -23.13
N LEU A 45 28.42 24.51 -23.13
CA LEU A 45 26.97 24.60 -23.29
C LEU A 45 26.34 25.23 -22.04
N SER A 46 25.30 26.06 -22.23
CA SER A 46 24.56 26.62 -21.11
C SER A 46 23.84 25.51 -20.35
N LEU A 47 23.72 25.67 -19.03
CA LEU A 47 23.05 24.68 -18.20
C LEU A 47 21.56 24.52 -18.58
N GLU A 48 20.95 25.58 -19.13
CA GLU A 48 19.56 25.58 -19.61
C GLU A 48 19.41 24.75 -20.89
N ASP A 49 20.35 24.87 -21.84
CA ASP A 49 20.35 24.08 -23.08
C ASP A 49 20.62 22.61 -22.79
N MET A 50 21.53 22.31 -21.86
CA MET A 50 21.85 20.94 -21.46
C MET A 50 20.71 20.25 -20.70
N LYS A 51 19.95 21.00 -19.89
CA LYS A 51 18.81 20.48 -19.11
C LYS A 51 17.48 20.58 -19.89
N SER A 52 17.52 20.30 -21.18
CA SER A 52 16.36 20.33 -22.07
C SER A 52 16.19 19.00 -22.83
N GLY A 53 15.05 18.83 -23.50
CA GLY A 53 14.78 17.64 -24.35
C GLY A 53 14.98 16.31 -23.64
N ASP A 54 15.83 15.45 -24.22
CA ASP A 54 16.16 14.09 -23.77
C ASP A 54 16.68 14.06 -22.32
N TYR A 55 17.26 15.15 -21.81
CA TYR A 55 17.72 15.22 -20.42
C TYR A 55 16.54 15.20 -19.45
N LYS A 56 15.46 15.92 -19.75
CA LYS A 56 14.28 15.93 -18.89
C LYS A 56 13.59 14.56 -18.86
N VAL A 57 13.58 13.87 -20.00
CA VAL A 57 13.07 12.51 -20.10
C VAL A 57 13.93 11.55 -19.27
N LEU A 58 15.26 11.63 -19.42
CA LEU A 58 16.19 10.83 -18.64
C LEU A 58 16.14 11.13 -17.14
N ASP A 59 16.08 12.40 -16.76
CA ASP A 59 15.99 12.84 -15.36
C ASP A 59 14.70 12.32 -14.71
N GLU A 60 13.57 12.38 -15.42
CA GLU A 60 12.31 11.81 -14.95
C GLU A 60 12.37 10.28 -14.87
N GLU A 61 12.95 9.59 -15.87
CA GLU A 61 13.14 8.13 -15.83
C GLU A 61 14.07 7.70 -14.69
N LEU A 62 15.19 8.38 -14.49
CA LEU A 62 16.10 8.13 -13.36
C LEU A 62 15.39 8.41 -12.04
N ARG A 63 14.65 9.51 -11.93
CA ARG A 63 13.87 9.84 -10.72
C ARG A 63 12.85 8.76 -10.38
N LEU A 64 12.08 8.28 -11.36
CA LEU A 64 11.08 7.24 -11.19
C LEU A 64 11.70 5.88 -10.82
N ASN A 65 12.83 5.55 -11.43
CA ASN A 65 13.53 4.29 -11.18
C ASN A 65 14.39 4.30 -9.89
N LYS A 66 14.70 5.48 -9.34
CA LYS A 66 15.43 5.66 -8.09
C LYS A 66 14.58 5.50 -6.82
N CYS A 67 13.25 5.55 -6.91
CA CYS A 67 12.40 5.28 -5.75
C CYS A 67 12.70 3.88 -5.22
N SER A 68 13.00 3.74 -3.92
CA SER A 68 13.20 2.43 -3.32
C SER A 68 11.92 1.60 -3.40
N SER A 69 12.02 0.27 -3.25
CA SER A 69 10.82 -0.57 -3.24
C SER A 69 9.92 -0.22 -2.06
N PHE A 70 10.51 0.21 -0.94
CA PHE A 70 9.80 0.79 0.18
C PHE A 70 9.02 2.05 -0.24
N ASP A 71 9.64 3.02 -0.94
CA ASP A 71 8.95 4.25 -1.37
C ASP A 71 7.74 3.95 -2.26
N LEU A 72 7.89 2.99 -3.18
CA LEU A 72 6.80 2.55 -4.06
C LEU A 72 5.67 1.88 -3.27
N ILE A 73 6.01 1.02 -2.32
CA ILE A 73 5.03 0.37 -1.42
C ILE A 73 4.31 1.42 -0.55
N GLU A 74 5.03 2.39 -0.01
CA GLU A 74 4.46 3.50 0.76
C GLU A 74 3.48 4.33 -0.08
N HIS A 75 3.87 4.66 -1.32
CA HIS A 75 3.00 5.36 -2.26
C HIS A 75 1.74 4.56 -2.60
N TYR A 76 1.86 3.25 -2.77
CA TYR A 76 0.71 2.36 -2.99
C TYR A 76 -0.30 2.44 -1.83
N TYR A 77 0.16 2.43 -0.57
CA TYR A 77 -0.72 2.56 0.58
C TYR A 77 -1.33 3.96 0.71
N LEU A 78 -0.58 5.03 0.39
CA LEU A 78 -1.14 6.38 0.33
C LEU A 78 -2.28 6.49 -0.69
N GLU A 79 -2.13 5.88 -1.87
CA GLU A 79 -3.21 5.81 -2.85
C GLU A 79 -4.42 5.01 -2.33
N LYS A 80 -4.21 3.86 -1.68
CA LYS A 80 -5.32 3.09 -1.08
C LYS A 80 -6.07 3.88 -0.01
N ILE A 81 -5.33 4.55 0.87
CA ILE A 81 -5.91 5.44 1.90
C ILE A 81 -6.72 6.56 1.25
N SER A 82 -6.19 7.20 0.20
CA SER A 82 -6.88 8.26 -0.54
C SER A 82 -8.19 7.74 -1.16
N LEU A 83 -8.13 6.59 -1.84
CA LEU A 83 -9.29 5.95 -2.45
C LEU A 83 -10.37 5.64 -1.40
N GLN A 84 -10.00 5.04 -0.26
CA GLN A 84 -10.94 4.73 0.81
C GLN A 84 -11.73 5.98 1.26
N LYS A 85 -11.07 7.13 1.40
CA LYS A 85 -11.73 8.38 1.83
C LYS A 85 -12.79 8.87 0.85
N THR A 86 -12.62 8.55 -0.43
CA THR A 86 -13.57 8.90 -1.49
C THR A 86 -14.61 7.82 -1.76
N LEU A 87 -14.39 6.61 -1.26
CA LEU A 87 -15.21 5.43 -1.52
C LEU A 87 -16.54 5.55 -0.78
N LYS A 88 -17.63 5.57 -1.54
CA LYS A 88 -19.00 5.61 -1.02
C LYS A 88 -19.81 4.52 -1.71
N HIS A 89 -20.64 3.81 -0.95
CA HIS A 89 -21.61 2.83 -1.46
C HIS A 89 -21.05 1.87 -2.53
N THR A 90 -20.44 0.78 -2.07
CA THR A 90 -19.94 -0.29 -2.94
C THR A 90 -20.88 -1.50 -2.91
N PRO A 91 -20.89 -2.32 -3.97
CA PRO A 91 -21.66 -3.56 -4.00
C PRO A 91 -21.05 -4.66 -3.12
N TYR A 92 -19.83 -4.45 -2.60
CA TYR A 92 -19.04 -5.44 -1.86
C TYR A 92 -19.30 -5.44 -0.34
N GLY A 93 -20.18 -4.55 0.12
CA GLY A 93 -20.53 -4.42 1.53
C GLY A 93 -19.70 -3.39 2.29
N ARG A 94 -19.86 -3.40 3.61
CA ARG A 94 -19.17 -2.50 4.55
C ARG A 94 -18.82 -3.20 5.85
N ILE A 95 -17.78 -2.73 6.51
CA ILE A 95 -17.34 -3.18 7.83
C ILE A 95 -17.42 -2.03 8.83
N SER A 96 -17.83 -2.33 10.06
CA SER A 96 -17.89 -1.39 11.19
C SER A 96 -16.82 -1.75 12.21
N VAL A 97 -15.91 -0.80 12.46
CA VAL A 97 -14.75 -1.01 13.33
C VAL A 97 -14.60 0.13 14.34
N LYS A 98 -14.03 -0.15 15.50
CA LYS A 98 -13.49 0.88 16.40
C LYS A 98 -12.01 0.67 16.56
N CYS A 99 -11.25 1.76 16.55
CA CYS A 99 -9.81 1.71 16.68
C CYS A 99 -9.34 2.84 17.58
N TYR A 100 -8.45 2.54 18.52
CA TYR A 100 -7.84 3.55 19.38
C TYR A 100 -6.42 3.14 19.76
N TYR A 101 -5.58 4.15 19.98
CA TYR A 101 -4.18 3.94 20.29
C TYR A 101 -3.85 4.45 21.69
N ASP A 102 -3.14 3.64 22.45
CA ASP A 102 -2.59 3.93 23.78
C ASP A 102 -1.06 4.14 23.67
N PRO A 103 -0.56 5.39 23.72
CA PRO A 103 0.87 5.67 23.63
C PRO A 103 1.71 5.20 24.81
N PRO A 104 1.28 5.39 26.08
CA PRO A 104 2.00 4.81 27.22
C PRO A 104 2.27 3.31 27.06
N GLU A 105 1.30 2.56 26.57
CA GLU A 105 1.42 1.11 26.37
C GLU A 105 1.92 0.71 24.96
N GLN A 106 2.08 1.69 24.07
CA GLN A 106 2.39 1.48 22.65
C GLN A 106 1.47 0.45 22.00
N ARG A 107 0.18 0.56 22.29
CA ARG A 107 -0.82 -0.47 21.97
C ARG A 107 -1.94 0.11 21.11
N LEU A 108 -2.11 -0.45 19.92
CA LEU A 108 -3.26 -0.21 19.06
C LEU A 108 -4.31 -1.28 19.35
N THR A 109 -5.50 -0.87 19.79
CA THR A 109 -6.66 -1.74 19.95
C THR A 109 -7.58 -1.58 18.75
N VAL A 110 -8.00 -2.70 18.18
CA VAL A 110 -8.88 -2.79 17.02
C VAL A 110 -10.05 -3.69 17.37
N GLU A 111 -11.26 -3.15 17.35
CA GLU A 111 -12.51 -3.87 17.58
C GLU A 111 -13.26 -4.01 16.26
N ILE A 112 -13.48 -5.25 15.83
CA ILE A 112 -14.31 -5.55 14.66
C ILE A 112 -15.72 -5.86 15.18
N LEU A 113 -16.68 -4.98 14.90
CA LEU A 113 -18.04 -5.10 15.41
C LEU A 113 -18.87 -6.03 14.52
N HIS A 114 -19.13 -5.58 13.30
CA HIS A 114 -19.94 -6.32 12.33
C HIS A 114 -19.58 -5.90 10.91
N ALA A 115 -20.00 -6.70 9.95
CA ALA A 115 -20.07 -6.29 8.55
C ALA A 115 -21.52 -6.40 8.05
N ALA A 116 -21.83 -5.73 6.95
CA ALA A 116 -23.17 -5.71 6.40
C ALA A 116 -23.14 -5.62 4.88
N ASP A 117 -24.13 -6.27 4.26
CA ASP A 117 -24.30 -6.36 2.81
C ASP A 117 -23.04 -6.93 2.13
N ILE A 118 -22.41 -7.91 2.79
CA ILE A 118 -21.34 -8.69 2.16
C ILE A 118 -21.91 -9.38 0.92
N ILE A 119 -21.10 -9.51 -0.12
CA ILE A 119 -21.49 -10.23 -1.33
C ILE A 119 -21.69 -11.71 -1.03
N ALA A 120 -22.67 -12.32 -1.69
CA ALA A 120 -22.84 -13.76 -1.67
C ALA A 120 -21.80 -14.40 -2.60
N LEU A 121 -20.98 -15.28 -2.05
CA LEU A 121 -19.97 -16.03 -2.80
C LEU A 121 -20.33 -17.51 -2.89
N ASP A 122 -21.10 -18.04 -1.94
CA ASP A 122 -21.61 -19.40 -2.01
C ASP A 122 -22.77 -19.55 -3.01
N ALA A 123 -22.87 -20.74 -3.60
CA ALA A 123 -24.04 -21.18 -4.39
C ALA A 123 -25.37 -21.14 -3.61
N ASN A 124 -25.32 -21.07 -2.28
CA ASN A 124 -26.50 -20.96 -1.41
C ASN A 124 -27.06 -19.51 -1.34
N GLY A 125 -26.38 -18.53 -1.95
CA GLY A 125 -26.75 -17.12 -1.93
C GLY A 125 -26.35 -16.36 -0.65
N LEU A 126 -25.46 -16.93 0.16
CA LEU A 126 -24.88 -16.38 1.37
C LEU A 126 -23.34 -16.51 1.30
N SER A 127 -22.68 -16.30 2.44
CA SER A 127 -21.25 -16.51 2.65
C SER A 127 -21.00 -16.95 4.09
N ASP A 128 -19.82 -17.49 4.35
CA ASP A 128 -19.22 -17.79 5.64
C ASP A 128 -18.10 -16.76 5.99
N PRO A 129 -18.41 -15.46 6.17
CA PRO A 129 -17.40 -14.42 6.25
C PRO A 129 -16.52 -14.48 7.51
N PHE A 130 -15.25 -14.13 7.32
CA PHE A 130 -14.30 -13.75 8.38
C PHE A 130 -13.43 -12.57 7.93
N VAL A 131 -12.82 -11.85 8.90
CA VAL A 131 -12.00 -10.68 8.63
C VAL A 131 -10.55 -10.95 9.03
N ILE A 132 -9.62 -10.67 8.13
CA ILE A 132 -8.18 -10.62 8.38
C ILE A 132 -7.80 -9.16 8.62
N VAL A 133 -7.12 -8.90 9.75
CA VAL A 133 -6.66 -7.58 10.18
C VAL A 133 -5.14 -7.55 10.13
N GLU A 134 -4.58 -6.58 9.41
CA GLU A 134 -3.13 -6.47 9.23
C GLU A 134 -2.66 -5.02 9.36
N LEU A 135 -1.47 -4.84 9.93
CA LEU A 135 -0.78 -3.56 9.94
C LEU A 135 0.11 -3.44 8.71
N CYS A 136 -0.04 -2.33 8.00
CA CYS A 136 0.63 -2.07 6.74
C CYS A 136 1.29 -0.69 6.70
N PRO A 137 2.41 -0.53 5.98
CA PRO A 137 3.12 -1.57 5.21
C PRO A 137 3.96 -2.51 6.10
N HIS A 138 4.26 -3.71 5.60
CA HIS A 138 4.97 -4.74 6.37
C HIS A 138 6.36 -4.29 6.85
N HIS A 139 7.11 -3.57 6.02
CA HIS A 139 8.44 -3.06 6.38
C HIS A 139 8.42 -2.06 7.54
N LEU A 140 7.31 -1.34 7.74
CA LEU A 140 7.13 -0.46 8.89
C LEU A 140 6.77 -1.28 10.15
N PHE A 141 6.09 -2.42 9.99
CA PHE A 141 5.58 -3.26 11.08
C PHE A 141 6.06 -4.73 10.97
N PRO A 142 7.38 -5.01 10.93
CA PRO A 142 7.89 -6.35 10.61
C PRO A 142 7.54 -7.40 11.68
N ALA A 143 7.32 -6.97 12.92
CA ALA A 143 6.92 -7.85 14.03
C ALA A 143 5.39 -8.05 14.15
N ALA A 144 4.60 -7.27 13.41
CA ALA A 144 3.15 -7.38 13.47
C ALA A 144 2.68 -8.59 12.65
N LYS A 145 2.04 -9.55 13.32
CA LYS A 145 1.41 -10.69 12.66
C LYS A 145 -0.02 -10.34 12.26
N SER A 146 -0.47 -10.88 11.14
CA SER A 146 -1.88 -10.84 10.78
C SER A 146 -2.72 -11.57 11.83
N GLN A 147 -3.89 -11.03 12.12
CA GLN A 147 -4.87 -11.61 13.04
C GLN A 147 -6.18 -11.79 12.28
N ARG A 148 -7.02 -12.75 12.68
CA ARG A 148 -8.31 -12.99 12.01
C ARG A 148 -9.43 -13.25 13.00
N THR A 149 -10.65 -12.89 12.62
CA THR A 149 -11.86 -13.20 13.38
C THR A 149 -12.22 -14.67 13.27
N GLN A 150 -13.19 -15.09 14.07
CA GLN A 150 -13.92 -16.32 13.82
C GLN A 150 -14.76 -16.20 12.55
N VAL A 151 -14.97 -17.34 11.90
CA VAL A 151 -15.87 -17.50 10.76
C VAL A 151 -17.32 -17.42 11.23
N LYS A 152 -18.16 -16.66 10.53
CA LYS A 152 -19.60 -16.57 10.80
C LYS A 152 -20.35 -17.22 9.66
N LEU A 153 -20.99 -18.35 9.95
CA LEU A 153 -21.57 -19.19 8.91
C LEU A 153 -22.87 -18.58 8.33
N LYS A 154 -23.03 -18.68 7.02
CA LYS A 154 -24.26 -18.46 6.24
C LYS A 154 -24.92 -17.12 6.54
N THR A 155 -24.17 -16.05 6.41
CA THR A 155 -24.65 -14.69 6.66
C THR A 155 -23.94 -13.65 5.81
N LEU A 156 -24.71 -12.68 5.30
CA LEU A 156 -24.19 -11.46 4.65
C LEU A 156 -24.07 -10.28 5.64
N HIS A 157 -24.45 -10.51 6.90
CA HIS A 157 -24.44 -9.53 7.99
C HIS A 157 -23.78 -10.11 9.26
N PRO A 158 -22.50 -10.49 9.19
CA PRO A 158 -21.83 -11.12 10.32
C PRO A 158 -21.64 -10.14 11.49
N VAL A 159 -21.91 -10.61 12.70
CA VAL A 159 -21.53 -9.94 13.95
C VAL A 159 -20.33 -10.66 14.53
N PHE A 160 -19.21 -9.95 14.63
CA PHE A 160 -17.95 -10.47 15.13
C PHE A 160 -17.80 -10.15 16.62
N ASP A 161 -17.85 -8.87 16.98
CA ASP A 161 -17.57 -8.34 18.33
C ASP A 161 -16.22 -8.86 18.89
N GLU A 162 -15.17 -8.79 18.06
CA GLU A 162 -13.84 -9.33 18.37
C GLU A 162 -12.80 -8.22 18.52
N LEU A 163 -11.91 -8.37 19.50
CA LEU A 163 -10.85 -7.41 19.84
C LEU A 163 -9.46 -7.94 19.50
N PHE A 164 -8.68 -7.10 18.85
CA PHE A 164 -7.32 -7.35 18.40
C PHE A 164 -6.37 -6.31 19.00
N TYR A 165 -5.13 -6.73 19.22
CA TYR A 165 -4.09 -5.89 19.81
C TYR A 165 -2.81 -5.95 18.97
N PHE A 166 -2.28 -4.77 18.66
CA PHE A 166 -1.01 -4.64 17.98
C PHE A 166 -0.08 -3.73 18.78
N HIS A 167 1.19 -4.12 18.86
CA HIS A 167 2.24 -3.24 19.39
C HIS A 167 2.69 -2.29 18.28
N VAL A 168 2.57 -0.99 18.51
CA VAL A 168 2.89 0.06 17.54
C VAL A 168 3.61 1.18 18.28
N SER A 169 4.84 1.51 17.88
CA SER A 169 5.58 2.60 18.48
C SER A 169 4.99 3.96 18.06
N PRO A 170 5.20 5.03 18.86
CA PRO A 170 4.79 6.38 18.50
C PRO A 170 5.40 6.88 17.18
N GLU A 171 6.58 6.38 16.81
CA GLU A 171 7.23 6.73 15.55
C GLU A 171 6.49 6.09 14.38
N GLN A 172 6.27 4.77 14.45
CA GLN A 172 5.52 4.00 13.46
C GLN A 172 4.11 4.58 13.24
N TYR A 173 3.42 4.93 14.32
CA TYR A 173 2.07 5.49 14.29
C TYR A 173 1.95 6.79 13.48
N ARG A 174 3.02 7.62 13.46
CA ARG A 174 2.99 8.97 12.85
C ARG A 174 3.20 8.97 11.34
N HIS A 175 3.62 7.85 10.76
CA HIS A 175 3.80 7.77 9.31
C HIS A 175 2.46 7.91 8.59
N ARG A 176 2.41 8.78 7.57
CA ARG A 176 1.17 9.09 6.84
C ARG A 176 0.61 7.90 6.05
N TYR A 177 1.49 6.95 5.69
CA TYR A 177 1.17 5.72 4.99
C TYR A 177 0.87 4.54 5.93
N ALA A 178 1.01 4.71 7.25
CA ALA A 178 0.69 3.68 8.22
C ALA A 178 -0.83 3.47 8.28
N CYS A 179 -1.28 2.23 8.08
CA CYS A 179 -2.70 1.90 8.07
C CYS A 179 -2.98 0.47 8.55
N LEU A 180 -4.24 0.23 8.92
CA LEU A 180 -4.81 -1.11 9.01
C LEU A 180 -5.46 -1.48 7.68
N THR A 181 -5.28 -2.73 7.25
CA THR A 181 -6.10 -3.35 6.20
C THR A 181 -7.06 -4.35 6.84
N PHE A 182 -8.30 -4.32 6.39
CA PHE A 182 -9.38 -5.22 6.79
C PHE A 182 -9.82 -5.99 5.54
N THR A 183 -9.37 -7.24 5.44
CA THR A 183 -9.70 -8.11 4.31
C THR A 183 -10.80 -9.07 4.73
N VAL A 184 -11.97 -8.92 4.14
CA VAL A 184 -13.10 -9.85 4.34
C VAL A 184 -12.94 -10.98 3.33
N MET A 185 -12.94 -12.20 3.84
CA MET A 185 -12.85 -13.44 3.08
C MET A 185 -14.08 -14.29 3.35
N ASP A 186 -14.48 -15.11 2.38
CA ASP A 186 -15.39 -16.21 2.58
C ASP A 186 -14.61 -17.49 2.92
N TYR A 187 -15.14 -18.30 3.84
CA TYR A 187 -14.48 -19.54 4.24
C TYR A 187 -15.08 -20.73 3.50
N ASP A 188 -14.23 -21.41 2.73
CA ASP A 188 -14.61 -22.63 2.03
C ASP A 188 -13.97 -23.87 2.63
N TRP A 189 -14.79 -24.90 2.87
CA TRP A 189 -14.30 -26.18 3.38
C TRP A 189 -13.58 -27.01 2.31
N LEU A 190 -14.05 -26.95 1.05
CA LEU A 190 -13.57 -27.80 -0.06
C LEU A 190 -12.65 -27.09 -1.06
N SER A 191 -12.55 -25.77 -0.99
CA SER A 191 -11.76 -24.93 -1.91
C SER A 191 -10.90 -23.92 -1.14
N THR A 192 -10.19 -23.10 -1.90
CA THR A 192 -9.55 -21.88 -1.42
C THR A 192 -10.63 -20.88 -1.00
N ASN A 193 -10.30 -20.06 0.00
CA ASN A 193 -11.19 -19.02 0.51
C ASN A 193 -11.34 -17.89 -0.50
N ASP A 194 -12.56 -17.46 -0.76
CA ASP A 194 -12.85 -16.39 -1.71
C ASP A 194 -12.70 -15.00 -1.10
N PHE A 195 -12.17 -14.06 -1.87
CA PHE A 195 -11.98 -12.69 -1.42
C PHE A 195 -13.28 -11.90 -1.51
N ALA A 196 -13.91 -11.53 -0.39
CA ALA A 196 -15.14 -10.74 -0.43
C ALA A 196 -14.87 -9.27 -0.74
N GLY A 197 -13.89 -8.66 -0.08
CA GLY A 197 -13.56 -7.25 -0.24
C GLY A 197 -12.57 -6.77 0.79
N GLU A 198 -11.94 -5.62 0.53
CA GLU A 198 -11.00 -5.00 1.46
C GLU A 198 -11.36 -3.55 1.75
N ALA A 199 -11.15 -3.15 3.01
CA ALA A 199 -11.15 -1.78 3.46
C ALA A 199 -9.82 -1.41 4.11
N VAL A 200 -9.46 -0.12 4.07
CA VAL A 200 -8.24 0.41 4.70
C VAL A 200 -8.60 1.51 5.69
N ALA A 201 -7.89 1.61 6.81
CA ALA A 201 -8.02 2.75 7.72
C ALA A 201 -6.63 3.28 8.10
N PRO A 202 -6.30 4.55 7.80
CA PRO A 202 -5.03 5.11 8.20
C PRO A 202 -4.96 5.26 9.72
N LEU A 203 -3.80 4.99 10.31
CA LEU A 203 -3.64 5.08 11.77
C LEU A 203 -3.90 6.50 12.28
N SER A 204 -3.65 7.51 11.44
CA SER A 204 -3.89 8.92 11.74
C SER A 204 -5.35 9.27 12.03
N ASP A 205 -6.30 8.45 11.58
CA ASP A 205 -7.73 8.68 11.81
C ASP A 205 -8.14 8.24 13.22
N PHE A 206 -7.29 7.49 13.92
CA PHE A 206 -7.57 7.02 15.27
C PHE A 206 -7.16 8.06 16.31
N CYS A 207 -7.87 8.08 17.45
CA CYS A 207 -7.57 9.05 18.50
C CYS A 207 -6.23 8.74 19.17
N TRP A 208 -5.35 9.74 19.16
CA TRP A 208 -4.13 9.80 19.97
C TRP A 208 -4.39 10.66 21.23
N PRO A 209 -4.09 10.18 22.45
CA PRO A 209 -4.20 11.00 23.65
C PRO A 209 -3.17 12.14 23.60
N GLY A 210 -3.69 13.37 23.47
CA GLY A 210 -2.90 14.58 23.21
C GLY A 210 -3.48 15.48 22.11
N ARG A 211 -4.50 15.05 21.36
CA ARG A 211 -5.37 15.98 20.60
C ARG A 211 -6.38 16.64 21.55
N PRO A 212 -6.76 17.90 21.33
CA PRO A 212 -7.67 18.65 22.22
C PRO A 212 -9.07 18.00 22.37
N ASN A 213 -9.43 17.04 21.51
CA ASN A 213 -10.71 16.32 21.55
C ASN A 213 -10.57 14.82 21.94
N ALA A 214 -9.40 14.36 22.38
CA ALA A 214 -9.21 12.96 22.76
C ALA A 214 -9.76 12.73 24.18
N SER A 215 -10.92 12.09 24.28
CA SER A 215 -11.46 11.61 25.56
C SER A 215 -10.48 10.64 26.21
N ALA A 216 -10.12 10.91 27.46
CA ALA A 216 -9.25 10.07 28.27
C ALA A 216 -9.78 8.62 28.28
N ALA A 217 -8.93 7.69 27.84
CA ALA A 217 -9.16 6.24 27.82
C ALA A 217 -10.39 5.77 26.99
N GLY A 218 -10.21 5.55 25.68
CA GLY A 218 -10.88 4.53 24.84
C GLY A 218 -12.41 4.36 24.83
N LYS A 219 -13.18 5.00 25.73
CA LYS A 219 -14.56 4.63 26.07
C LYS A 219 -15.62 5.33 25.21
N ASN A 220 -15.25 6.37 24.48
CA ASN A 220 -16.17 7.14 23.63
C ASN A 220 -15.70 7.21 22.16
N VAL A 221 -14.99 6.19 21.68
CA VAL A 221 -14.62 6.11 20.27
C VAL A 221 -15.83 5.63 19.46
N GLN A 222 -16.31 6.49 18.57
CA GLN A 222 -17.40 6.14 17.67
C GLN A 222 -16.94 5.09 16.66
N PRO A 223 -17.79 4.10 16.33
CA PRO A 223 -17.51 3.19 15.23
C PRO A 223 -17.32 3.96 13.92
N VAL A 224 -16.35 3.52 13.13
CA VAL A 224 -16.13 3.97 11.76
C VAL A 224 -16.66 2.90 10.82
N ILE A 225 -17.48 3.32 9.86
CA ILE A 225 -17.96 2.46 8.78
C ILE A 225 -17.01 2.63 7.60
N LEU A 226 -16.44 1.52 7.13
CA LEU A 226 -15.56 1.47 5.97
C LEU A 226 -16.24 0.64 4.87
N HIS A 227 -16.31 1.20 3.67
CA HIS A 227 -16.83 0.47 2.50
C HIS A 227 -15.75 -0.48 1.96
N LEU A 228 -16.17 -1.68 1.58
CA LEU A 228 -15.30 -2.70 1.01
C LEU A 228 -15.12 -2.47 -0.49
N SER A 229 -13.94 -2.77 -1.00
CA SER A 229 -13.61 -2.65 -2.42
C SER A 229 -12.90 -3.90 -2.92
N ARG A 230 -13.13 -4.24 -4.20
CA ARG A 230 -12.36 -5.22 -4.96
C ARG A 230 -11.54 -4.49 -6.02
N SER A 231 -10.42 -3.89 -5.64
CA SER A 231 -9.52 -3.24 -6.60
C SER A 231 -8.45 -4.24 -7.07
N LYS A 232 -8.36 -4.48 -8.38
CA LYS A 232 -7.28 -5.29 -8.96
C LYS A 232 -5.95 -4.55 -8.83
N PRO A 233 -4.97 -5.06 -8.06
CA PRO A 233 -3.70 -4.37 -7.88
C PRO A 233 -2.89 -4.30 -9.18
N SER A 234 -2.97 -5.33 -10.02
CA SER A 234 -2.23 -5.47 -11.29
C SER A 234 -2.37 -4.28 -12.26
N ASP A 235 -3.49 -3.56 -12.22
CA ASP A 235 -3.75 -2.42 -13.10
C ASP A 235 -2.95 -1.15 -12.73
N LYS A 236 -2.35 -1.10 -11.54
CA LYS A 236 -1.63 0.09 -11.07
C LYS A 236 -0.21 0.19 -11.65
N PRO A 237 0.23 1.39 -12.08
CA PRO A 237 1.61 1.61 -12.55
C PRO A 237 2.67 1.17 -11.53
N ILE A 238 2.43 1.43 -10.24
CA ILE A 238 3.33 1.05 -9.15
C ILE A 238 3.55 -0.47 -9.11
N MET A 239 2.49 -1.25 -9.38
CA MET A 239 2.60 -2.71 -9.39
C MET A 239 3.47 -3.21 -10.54
N ARG A 240 3.39 -2.59 -11.71
CA ARG A 240 4.28 -2.91 -12.84
C ARG A 240 5.75 -2.59 -12.51
N MET A 241 5.99 -1.46 -11.84
CA MET A 241 7.33 -1.06 -11.41
C MET A 241 7.92 -2.03 -10.37
N LEU A 242 7.11 -2.49 -9.41
CA LEU A 242 7.53 -3.45 -8.40
C LEU A 242 7.73 -4.86 -8.98
N ASP A 243 6.85 -5.32 -9.87
CA ASP A 243 6.94 -6.64 -10.51
C ASP A 243 8.22 -6.78 -11.35
N ALA A 244 8.63 -5.70 -12.02
CA ALA A 244 9.86 -5.66 -12.81
C ALA A 244 11.13 -5.82 -11.96
N ARG A 245 11.07 -5.57 -10.64
CA ARG A 245 12.22 -5.67 -9.71
C ARG A 245 12.47 -7.10 -9.25
N THR A 246 12.80 -7.99 -10.19
CA THR A 246 12.99 -9.43 -9.94
C THR A 246 14.11 -9.77 -8.94
N GLY A 247 15.11 -8.90 -8.80
CA GLY A 247 16.22 -9.05 -7.86
C GLY A 247 16.01 -8.42 -6.48
N ASP A 248 14.85 -7.79 -6.23
CA ASP A 248 14.51 -7.14 -4.96
C ASP A 248 13.53 -8.02 -4.18
N ARG A 249 13.98 -8.57 -3.06
CA ARG A 249 13.18 -9.49 -2.25
C ARG A 249 11.90 -8.84 -1.72
N GLU A 250 11.98 -7.59 -1.27
CA GLU A 250 10.82 -6.88 -0.70
C GLU A 250 9.77 -6.62 -1.78
N ALA A 251 10.21 -6.14 -2.96
CA ALA A 251 9.30 -5.91 -4.08
C ALA A 251 8.60 -7.22 -4.50
N GLN A 252 9.35 -8.32 -4.61
CA GLN A 252 8.81 -9.60 -5.04
C GLN A 252 7.88 -10.23 -4.00
N GLU A 253 8.18 -10.12 -2.70
CA GLU A 253 7.29 -10.58 -1.63
C GLU A 253 5.99 -9.79 -1.62
N PHE A 254 6.06 -8.46 -1.76
CA PHE A 254 4.90 -7.59 -1.83
C PHE A 254 4.01 -7.89 -3.05
N VAL A 255 4.62 -8.03 -4.23
CA VAL A 255 3.90 -8.35 -5.47
C VAL A 255 3.26 -9.73 -5.41
N ARG A 256 3.97 -10.75 -4.89
CA ARG A 256 3.43 -12.10 -4.73
C ARG A 256 2.17 -12.08 -3.88
N ARG A 257 2.21 -11.41 -2.73
CA ARG A 257 1.06 -11.31 -1.82
C ARG A 257 -0.16 -10.64 -2.47
N LEU A 258 0.05 -9.58 -3.25
CA LEU A 258 -1.05 -8.93 -3.96
C LEU A 258 -1.63 -9.78 -5.10
N LYS A 259 -0.78 -10.54 -5.80
CA LYS A 259 -1.21 -11.52 -6.82
C LYS A 259 -2.02 -12.67 -6.20
N GLU A 260 -1.66 -13.12 -5.00
CA GLU A 260 -2.44 -14.13 -4.25
C GLU A 260 -3.84 -13.62 -3.89
N ILE A 261 -3.96 -12.36 -3.44
CA ILE A 261 -5.26 -11.72 -3.18
C ILE A 261 -6.08 -11.60 -4.47
N GLU A 262 -5.46 -11.17 -5.57
CA GLU A 262 -6.14 -11.05 -6.87
C GLU A 262 -6.59 -12.42 -7.39
N LYS A 263 -5.81 -13.49 -7.19
CA LYS A 263 -6.21 -14.85 -7.55
C LYS A 263 -7.47 -15.28 -6.80
N SER A 264 -7.55 -14.99 -5.49
CA SER A 264 -8.74 -15.27 -4.68
C SER A 264 -9.97 -14.42 -5.03
N MET A 265 -9.84 -13.45 -5.95
CA MET A 265 -10.99 -12.72 -6.50
C MET A 265 -11.60 -13.39 -7.75
N GLU A 266 -10.87 -14.30 -8.40
CA GLU A 266 -11.20 -14.83 -9.73
C GLU A 266 -11.67 -16.29 -9.71
N GLU A 267 -11.74 -16.94 -8.55
CA GLU A 267 -12.14 -18.34 -8.40
C GLU A 267 -13.67 -18.59 -8.41
N ASP A 268 -14.42 -17.67 -9.05
CA ASP A 268 -15.88 -17.74 -9.27
C ASP A 268 -16.33 -18.96 -10.11
#